data_AF-A0A6L7MK98-F1
#
_entry.id   AF-A0A6L7MK98-F1
#
_cell.length_a   1.000
_cell.length_b   1.000
_cell.length_c   1.000
_cell.angle_alpha   90.00
_cell.angle_beta   90.00
_cell.angle_gamma   90.00
#
_symmetry.space_group_name_H-M   'P 1'
#
loop_
_entity.id
_entity.type
_entity.pdbx_description
1 polymer ?
#
loop_
_entity_poly.entity_id
_entity_poly.type
_entity_poly.pdbx_seq_one_letter_code
_entity_poly.pdbx_strand_id
1 'polypeptide(L)'
;MVTINSVLGPLNTADLGFTLSHEHVIVTSAGIQYVYPEFIDRAGSIERGIADLSTAYSEGLRTIIDVSTIDLGRDIRLLEQVSRESGVNIICATGTWRDIPRVFWTSTPDMIAPLYIREIEEGIENTGIKAGIIKVANDMGGVTEEGEIILRAAARAQIATDVPISTHTWAPERVGEQQVAIFEDEGVDLNRVYVGHSNDTTDTEYLIGLLEKGVWIGLDRYPGRKTELTPDWEGRTETAWKLIQAGWSRRIMLGHDWSVTLSIASQEMQEQRHQHNPDGYLFITRRVIPRLKELGATDEDVNNIFVDNPRRFFEGRQ
;
A
#
# COMPACT_ATOMS: atom_id res chain seq x y z
N MET A 1 -10.05 -21.62 7.29
CA MET A 1 -9.28 -20.83 6.31
C MET A 1 -9.62 -19.37 6.58
N VAL A 2 -8.65 -18.47 6.59
CA VAL A 2 -8.90 -17.04 6.87
C VAL A 2 -9.39 -16.40 5.57
N THR A 3 -10.39 -15.54 5.66
CA THR A 3 -10.95 -14.80 4.52
C THR A 3 -10.79 -13.31 4.78
N ILE A 4 -10.41 -12.57 3.74
CA ILE A 4 -10.33 -11.11 3.75
C ILE A 4 -11.29 -10.51 2.73
N ASN A 5 -11.60 -9.22 2.85
CA ASN A 5 -12.42 -8.52 1.86
C ASN A 5 -11.58 -8.15 0.62
N SER A 6 -12.13 -8.36 -0.57
CA SER A 6 -11.63 -7.83 -1.84
C SER A 6 -12.75 -7.08 -2.57
N VAL A 7 -12.42 -6.38 -3.65
CA VAL A 7 -13.42 -5.64 -4.44
C VAL A 7 -14.46 -6.56 -5.12
N LEU A 8 -14.17 -7.85 -5.28
CA LEU A 8 -15.11 -8.84 -5.83
C LEU A 8 -15.79 -9.70 -4.74
N GLY A 9 -15.61 -9.34 -3.46
CA GLY A 9 -16.14 -10.07 -2.30
C GLY A 9 -15.06 -10.76 -1.47
N PRO A 10 -15.46 -11.65 -0.54
CA PRO A 10 -14.50 -12.36 0.32
C PRO A 10 -13.51 -13.23 -0.49
N LEU A 11 -12.22 -13.09 -0.17
CA LEU A 11 -11.12 -13.85 -0.76
C LEU A 11 -10.44 -14.68 0.33
N ASN A 12 -10.17 -15.96 0.06
CA ASN A 12 -9.39 -16.79 0.96
C ASN A 12 -7.92 -16.37 0.90
N THR A 13 -7.27 -16.20 2.05
CA THR A 13 -5.85 -15.80 2.12
C THR A 13 -4.92 -16.80 1.44
N ALA A 14 -5.34 -18.06 1.27
CA ALA A 14 -4.60 -19.07 0.50
C ALA A 14 -4.57 -18.78 -1.01
N ASP A 15 -5.50 -17.98 -1.52
CA ASP A 15 -5.69 -17.67 -2.95
C ASP A 15 -5.07 -16.33 -3.36
N LEU A 16 -4.34 -15.65 -2.45
CA LEU A 16 -3.66 -14.38 -2.76
C LEU A 16 -2.60 -14.54 -3.86
N GLY A 17 -1.85 -15.64 -3.83
CA GLY A 17 -0.76 -15.88 -4.78
C GLY A 17 0.32 -14.78 -4.75
N PHE A 18 1.00 -14.57 -5.87
CA PHE A 18 1.98 -13.50 -6.01
C PHE A 18 1.29 -12.13 -5.85
N THR A 19 1.70 -11.38 -4.83
CA THR A 19 1.03 -10.15 -4.39
C THR A 19 2.00 -8.97 -4.36
N LEU A 20 1.57 -7.83 -4.93
CA LEU A 20 2.23 -6.54 -4.73
C LEU A 20 1.57 -5.81 -3.56
N SER A 21 2.38 -5.41 -2.55
CA SER A 21 1.86 -5.03 -1.23
C SER A 21 1.36 -3.59 -1.09
N HIS A 22 1.66 -2.72 -2.06
CA HIS A 22 1.19 -1.34 -2.08
C HIS A 22 1.21 -0.85 -3.52
N GLU A 23 0.01 -0.67 -4.06
CA GLU A 23 -0.24 -0.17 -5.41
C GLU A 23 -1.43 0.78 -5.41
N HIS A 24 -1.69 1.34 -6.58
CA HIS A 24 -2.88 2.13 -6.88
C HIS A 24 -3.35 1.77 -8.29
N VAL A 25 -4.64 1.86 -8.61
CA VAL A 25 -5.07 1.88 -10.03
C VAL A 25 -5.17 3.32 -10.52
N ILE A 26 -5.81 4.17 -9.72
CA ILE A 26 -6.00 5.59 -9.99
C ILE A 26 -5.70 6.41 -8.73
N VAL A 27 -5.00 7.52 -8.92
CA VAL A 27 -4.77 8.51 -7.87
C VAL A 27 -5.24 9.88 -8.36
N THR A 28 -6.10 10.51 -7.58
CA THR A 28 -6.68 11.81 -7.88
C THR A 28 -7.00 12.57 -6.58
N SER A 29 -7.83 13.60 -6.63
CA SER A 29 -8.29 14.34 -5.46
C SER A 29 -9.69 13.94 -5.02
N ALA A 30 -9.95 14.03 -3.72
CA ALA A 30 -11.27 13.81 -3.14
C ALA A 30 -12.39 14.54 -3.91
N GLY A 31 -13.35 13.78 -4.45
CA GLY A 31 -14.57 14.30 -5.06
C GLY A 31 -14.42 14.93 -6.45
N ILE A 32 -13.20 15.07 -7.00
CA ILE A 32 -13.00 15.71 -8.31
C ILE A 32 -13.70 14.96 -9.45
N GLN A 33 -13.83 13.63 -9.34
CA GLN A 33 -14.56 12.79 -10.29
C GLN A 33 -16.05 13.11 -10.42
N TYR A 34 -16.63 13.76 -9.41
CA TYR A 34 -18.04 14.15 -9.42
C TYR A 34 -18.23 15.62 -9.76
N VAL A 35 -17.27 16.48 -9.39
CA VAL A 35 -17.42 17.94 -9.50
C VAL A 35 -16.81 18.48 -10.78
N TYR A 36 -15.62 17.99 -11.16
CA TYR A 36 -14.88 18.41 -12.36
C TYR A 36 -14.30 17.18 -13.08
N PRO A 37 -15.17 16.32 -13.65
CA PRO A 37 -14.75 15.04 -14.24
C PRO A 37 -13.79 15.19 -15.42
N GLU A 38 -13.68 16.37 -16.04
CA GLU A 38 -12.73 16.67 -17.12
C GLU A 38 -11.25 16.53 -16.69
N PHE A 39 -10.95 16.54 -15.38
CA PHE A 39 -9.61 16.26 -14.86
C PHE A 39 -9.26 14.76 -14.85
N ILE A 40 -10.25 13.89 -15.09
CA ILE A 40 -10.07 12.44 -15.04
C ILE A 40 -10.60 11.80 -16.33
N ASP A 41 -9.70 11.21 -17.11
CA ASP A 41 -10.06 10.26 -18.15
C ASP A 41 -10.42 8.90 -17.53
N ARG A 42 -11.59 8.82 -16.88
CA ARG A 42 -12.00 7.63 -16.11
C ARG A 42 -12.11 6.40 -17.01
N ALA A 43 -12.65 6.56 -18.21
CA ALA A 43 -12.82 5.46 -19.16
C ALA A 43 -11.46 4.93 -19.63
N GLY A 44 -10.53 5.82 -20.01
CA GLY A 44 -9.19 5.39 -20.37
C GLY A 44 -8.39 4.84 -19.19
N SER A 45 -8.61 5.31 -17.95
CA SER A 45 -8.01 4.70 -16.76
C SER A 45 -8.47 3.27 -16.55
N ILE A 46 -9.75 2.97 -16.79
CA ILE A 46 -10.28 1.60 -16.76
C ILE A 46 -9.63 0.75 -17.85
N GLU A 47 -9.62 1.22 -19.10
CA GLU A 47 -9.06 0.49 -20.24
C GLU A 47 -7.58 0.16 -20.02
N ARG A 48 -6.77 1.18 -19.63
CA ARG A 48 -5.36 0.99 -19.31
C ARG A 48 -5.16 0.07 -18.10
N GLY A 49 -5.98 0.21 -17.07
CA GLY A 49 -5.88 -0.63 -15.87
C GLY A 49 -6.17 -2.10 -16.15
N ILE A 50 -7.17 -2.38 -17.00
CA ILE A 50 -7.46 -3.73 -17.47
C ILE A 50 -6.29 -4.26 -18.29
N ALA A 51 -5.76 -3.48 -19.25
CA ALA A 51 -4.67 -3.91 -20.11
C ALA A 51 -3.37 -4.22 -19.33
N ASP A 52 -2.95 -3.30 -18.45
CA ASP A 52 -1.72 -3.42 -17.67
C ASP A 52 -1.81 -4.60 -16.70
N LEU A 53 -2.92 -4.72 -15.95
CA LEU A 53 -3.10 -5.80 -14.98
C LEU A 53 -3.38 -7.16 -15.64
N SER A 54 -4.02 -7.21 -16.81
CA SER A 54 -4.16 -8.47 -17.58
C SER A 54 -2.80 -8.99 -18.04
N THR A 55 -1.94 -8.07 -18.51
CA THR A 55 -0.56 -8.40 -18.88
C THR A 55 0.20 -8.91 -17.67
N ALA A 56 0.12 -8.20 -16.54
CA ALA A 56 0.73 -8.63 -15.29
C ALA A 56 0.20 -9.99 -14.80
N TYR A 57 -1.11 -10.24 -14.93
CA TYR A 57 -1.73 -11.51 -14.58
C TYR A 57 -1.16 -12.68 -15.40
N SER A 58 -0.98 -12.46 -16.71
CA SER A 58 -0.39 -13.47 -17.60
C SER A 58 1.07 -13.80 -17.28
N GLU A 59 1.78 -12.87 -16.63
CA GLU A 59 3.16 -13.02 -16.14
C GLU A 59 3.24 -13.45 -14.67
N GLY A 60 2.11 -13.76 -14.03
CA GLY A 60 2.06 -14.42 -12.74
C GLY A 60 1.56 -13.58 -11.57
N LEU A 61 1.31 -12.27 -11.73
CA LEU A 61 0.66 -11.45 -10.71
C LEU A 61 -0.74 -12.01 -10.40
N ARG A 62 -1.12 -12.06 -9.14
CA ARG A 62 -2.46 -12.54 -8.72
C ARG A 62 -3.22 -11.52 -7.91
N THR A 63 -2.53 -10.77 -7.05
CA THR A 63 -3.18 -9.79 -6.17
C THR A 63 -2.40 -8.49 -6.13
N ILE A 64 -3.11 -7.36 -6.04
CA ILE A 64 -2.55 -6.08 -5.60
C ILE A 64 -3.32 -5.57 -4.38
N ILE A 65 -2.62 -4.85 -3.51
CA ILE A 65 -3.23 -4.08 -2.43
C ILE A 65 -3.32 -2.62 -2.91
N ASP A 66 -4.52 -2.19 -3.31
CA ASP A 66 -4.78 -0.80 -3.67
C ASP A 66 -5.04 0.02 -2.39
N VAL A 67 -4.07 0.87 -2.04
CA VAL A 67 -4.11 1.68 -0.81
C VAL A 67 -4.65 3.08 -1.03
N SER A 68 -5.44 3.31 -2.08
CA SER A 68 -6.11 4.60 -2.32
C SER A 68 -7.24 4.82 -1.31
N THR A 69 -7.16 5.91 -0.56
CA THR A 69 -8.16 6.36 0.43
C THR A 69 -9.15 7.36 -0.17
N ILE A 70 -10.13 7.80 0.62
CA ILE A 70 -11.11 8.82 0.22
C ILE A 70 -10.46 10.09 -0.34
N ASP A 71 -9.36 10.53 0.27
CA ASP A 71 -8.67 11.76 -0.08
C ASP A 71 -7.78 11.63 -1.33
N LEU A 72 -7.30 10.41 -1.61
CA LEU A 72 -6.65 10.04 -2.88
C LEU A 72 -7.64 9.78 -4.03
N GLY A 73 -8.92 10.08 -3.81
CA GLY A 73 -9.96 9.99 -4.82
C GLY A 73 -10.30 8.56 -5.24
N ARG A 74 -10.23 7.61 -4.31
CA ARG A 74 -10.64 6.20 -4.49
C ARG A 74 -11.95 6.10 -5.28
N ASP A 75 -11.95 5.28 -6.33
CA ASP A 75 -13.14 4.93 -7.12
C ASP A 75 -13.40 3.43 -7.03
N ILE A 76 -14.25 3.02 -6.08
CA ILE A 76 -14.43 1.60 -5.75
C ILE A 76 -15.06 0.79 -6.90
N ARG A 77 -15.88 1.43 -7.74
CA ARG A 77 -16.52 0.78 -8.90
C ARG A 77 -15.54 0.60 -10.05
N LEU A 78 -14.61 1.54 -10.21
CA LEU A 78 -13.48 1.38 -11.14
C LEU A 78 -12.62 0.19 -10.72
N LEU A 79 -12.27 0.09 -9.43
CA LEU A 79 -11.47 -1.03 -8.92
C LEU A 79 -12.19 -2.37 -9.12
N GLU A 80 -13.49 -2.43 -8.85
CA GLU A 80 -14.31 -3.63 -9.10
C GLU A 80 -14.25 -4.06 -10.57
N GLN A 81 -14.46 -3.12 -11.49
CA GLN A 81 -14.44 -3.40 -12.92
C GLN A 81 -13.06 -3.88 -13.39
N VAL A 82 -12.00 -3.18 -12.99
CA VAL A 82 -10.62 -3.53 -13.35
C VAL A 82 -10.25 -4.92 -12.80
N SER A 83 -10.60 -5.22 -11.55
CA SER A 83 -10.34 -6.54 -10.96
C SER A 83 -11.08 -7.65 -11.72
N ARG A 84 -12.36 -7.44 -12.03
CA ARG A 84 -13.20 -8.42 -12.74
C ARG A 84 -12.68 -8.73 -14.14
N GLU A 85 -12.28 -7.70 -14.88
CA GLU A 85 -11.90 -7.84 -16.28
C GLU A 85 -10.42 -8.23 -16.48
N SER A 86 -9.52 -7.87 -15.55
CA SER A 86 -8.11 -8.28 -15.59
C SER A 86 -7.83 -9.66 -14.97
N GLY A 87 -8.71 -10.11 -14.08
CA GLY A 87 -8.51 -11.34 -13.29
C GLY A 87 -7.59 -11.16 -12.08
N VAL A 88 -7.01 -9.99 -11.86
CA VAL A 88 -6.21 -9.68 -10.66
C VAL A 88 -7.14 -9.37 -9.49
N ASN A 89 -6.90 -10.00 -8.34
CA ASN A 89 -7.58 -9.66 -7.10
C ASN A 89 -7.13 -8.26 -6.63
N ILE A 90 -8.07 -7.41 -6.24
CA ILE A 90 -7.74 -6.10 -5.64
C ILE A 90 -8.27 -6.06 -4.22
N ILE A 91 -7.36 -5.90 -3.26
CA ILE A 91 -7.70 -5.56 -1.88
C ILE A 91 -7.73 -4.04 -1.78
N CYS A 92 -8.88 -3.46 -1.44
CA CYS A 92 -9.03 -2.01 -1.36
C CYS A 92 -8.93 -1.49 0.08
N ALA A 93 -8.48 -0.24 0.22
CA ALA A 93 -8.34 0.42 1.50
C ALA A 93 -9.57 1.23 1.93
N THR A 94 -9.77 1.29 3.25
CA THR A 94 -10.38 2.44 3.94
C THR A 94 -9.28 3.31 4.56
N GLY A 95 -9.63 4.44 5.16
CA GLY A 95 -8.68 5.29 5.88
C GLY A 95 -8.55 6.68 5.29
N THR A 96 -7.47 7.39 5.63
CA THR A 96 -7.20 8.76 5.20
C THR A 96 -5.70 8.94 5.06
N TRP A 97 -5.26 9.40 3.90
CA TRP A 97 -3.86 9.67 3.58
C TRP A 97 -3.48 11.07 4.12
N ARG A 98 -2.87 11.94 3.31
CA ARG A 98 -2.29 13.22 3.74
C ARG A 98 -3.27 14.38 3.65
N ASP A 99 -4.25 14.31 2.77
CA ASP A 99 -5.20 15.40 2.54
C ASP A 99 -6.41 15.24 3.48
N ILE A 100 -6.12 15.31 4.78
CA ILE A 100 -7.10 15.09 5.85
C ILE A 100 -8.29 16.04 5.68
N PRO A 101 -9.54 15.53 5.54
CA PRO A 101 -10.72 16.37 5.41
C PRO A 101 -10.81 17.39 6.56
N ARG A 102 -11.13 18.66 6.25
CA ARG A 102 -11.20 19.73 7.26
C ARG A 102 -12.12 19.41 8.45
N VAL A 103 -13.18 18.63 8.21
CA VAL A 103 -14.09 18.17 9.27
C VAL A 103 -13.40 17.25 10.30
N PHE A 104 -12.29 16.60 9.94
CA PHE A 104 -11.52 15.74 10.83
C PHE A 104 -10.49 16.49 11.69
N TRP A 105 -10.07 17.71 11.29
CA TRP A 105 -9.02 18.47 11.99
C TRP A 105 -9.33 18.75 13.47
N THR A 106 -10.61 18.86 13.81
CA THR A 106 -11.09 19.11 15.19
C THR A 106 -11.97 17.97 15.70
N SER A 107 -11.97 16.84 14.99
CA SER A 107 -12.71 15.65 15.37
C SER A 107 -11.96 14.87 16.46
N THR A 108 -12.54 13.76 16.90
CA THR A 108 -11.86 12.80 17.78
C THR A 108 -11.68 11.47 17.06
N PRO A 109 -10.70 10.64 17.47
CA PRO A 109 -10.56 9.31 16.90
C PRO A 109 -11.85 8.47 17.00
N ASP A 110 -12.64 8.62 18.06
CA ASP A 110 -13.93 7.92 18.27
C ASP A 110 -15.03 8.33 17.30
N MET A 111 -14.92 9.51 16.69
CA MET A 111 -15.86 9.97 15.66
C MET A 111 -15.46 9.48 14.26
N ILE A 112 -14.18 9.18 14.04
CA ILE A 112 -13.63 8.78 12.74
C ILE A 112 -13.58 7.26 12.61
N ALA A 113 -13.15 6.54 13.65
CA ALA A 113 -13.03 5.08 13.64
C ALA A 113 -14.33 4.38 13.16
N PRO A 114 -15.55 4.78 13.60
CA PRO A 114 -16.79 4.20 13.08
C PRO A 114 -16.98 4.31 11.56
N LEU A 115 -16.39 5.33 10.93
CA LEU A 115 -16.46 5.48 9.47
C LEU A 115 -15.64 4.40 8.76
N TYR A 116 -14.43 4.13 9.25
CA TYR A 116 -13.56 3.08 8.72
C TYR A 116 -14.15 1.69 9.00
N ILE A 117 -14.65 1.47 10.23
CA ILE A 117 -15.32 0.22 10.62
C ILE A 117 -16.51 -0.05 9.70
N ARG A 118 -17.35 0.96 9.42
CA ARG A 118 -18.48 0.81 8.48
C ARG A 118 -18.01 0.38 7.09
N GLU A 119 -16.92 0.96 6.56
CA GLU A 119 -16.39 0.55 5.25
C GLU A 119 -15.83 -0.88 5.24
N ILE A 120 -15.36 -1.39 6.40
CA ILE A 120 -14.87 -2.75 6.58
C ILE A 120 -16.01 -3.76 6.76
N GLU A 121 -17.03 -3.43 7.56
CA GLU A 121 -18.07 -4.37 7.98
C GLU A 121 -19.32 -4.33 7.11
N GLU A 122 -19.68 -3.16 6.57
CA GLU A 122 -20.89 -2.96 5.79
C GLU A 122 -20.58 -2.72 4.31
N GLY A 123 -19.65 -1.80 4.03
CA GLY A 123 -19.13 -1.51 2.70
C GLY A 123 -18.97 -0.03 2.40
N ILE A 124 -18.30 0.25 1.27
CA ILE A 124 -17.93 1.56 0.78
C ILE A 124 -19.04 2.12 -0.12
N GLU A 125 -19.43 3.38 0.07
CA GLU A 125 -20.34 4.13 -0.84
C GLU A 125 -21.63 3.39 -1.24
N ASN A 126 -22.23 2.65 -0.29
CA ASN A 126 -23.42 1.81 -0.51
C ASN A 126 -23.27 0.76 -1.63
N THR A 127 -22.04 0.35 -1.95
CA THR A 127 -21.77 -0.68 -2.96
C THR A 127 -21.83 -2.10 -2.39
N GLY A 128 -21.71 -2.24 -1.07
CA GLY A 128 -21.47 -3.53 -0.41
C GLY A 128 -20.04 -4.05 -0.56
N ILE A 129 -19.17 -3.35 -1.31
CA ILE A 129 -17.74 -3.67 -1.41
C ILE A 129 -17.05 -3.22 -0.14
N LYS A 130 -16.31 -4.11 0.51
CA LYS A 130 -15.71 -3.88 1.83
C LYS A 130 -14.20 -3.67 1.74
N ALA A 131 -13.67 -2.79 2.57
CA ALA A 131 -12.23 -2.60 2.71
C ALA A 131 -11.57 -3.83 3.33
N GLY A 132 -10.39 -4.19 2.81
CA GLY A 132 -9.55 -5.28 3.34
C GLY A 132 -8.30 -4.79 4.05
N ILE A 133 -8.03 -3.49 4.04
CA ILE A 133 -6.89 -2.86 4.73
C ILE A 133 -7.25 -1.42 5.16
N ILE A 134 -6.62 -0.92 6.23
CA ILE A 134 -6.72 0.47 6.67
C ILE A 134 -5.45 1.21 6.23
N LYS A 135 -5.58 2.35 5.54
CA LYS A 135 -4.44 3.18 5.11
C LYS A 135 -4.40 4.51 5.84
N VAL A 136 -3.23 4.87 6.36
CA VAL A 136 -2.95 6.16 7.02
C VAL A 136 -1.63 6.75 6.57
N ALA A 137 -1.37 8.03 6.83
CA ALA A 137 -0.18 8.71 6.34
C ALA A 137 0.36 9.79 7.27
N ASN A 138 1.71 9.86 7.33
CA ASN A 138 2.45 11.01 7.82
C ASN A 138 3.73 11.15 6.98
N ASP A 139 4.19 12.37 6.73
CA ASP A 139 5.24 12.65 5.74
C ASP A 139 6.35 13.51 6.37
N MET A 140 7.13 14.22 5.55
CA MET A 140 8.10 15.21 5.99
C MET A 140 7.53 16.13 7.09
N GLY A 141 8.29 16.33 8.15
CA GLY A 141 7.84 17.06 9.34
C GLY A 141 7.20 16.19 10.41
N GLY A 142 7.01 14.89 10.17
CA GLY A 142 6.53 13.92 11.15
C GLY A 142 5.02 13.86 11.30
N VAL A 143 4.56 13.40 12.45
CA VAL A 143 3.13 13.28 12.78
C VAL A 143 2.59 14.65 13.23
N THR A 144 1.67 15.23 12.47
CA THR A 144 0.95 16.46 12.87
C THR A 144 -0.16 16.15 13.87
N GLU A 145 -0.74 17.19 14.49
CA GLU A 145 -1.88 17.03 15.41
C GLU A 145 -3.07 16.33 14.73
N GLU A 146 -3.40 16.71 13.50
CA GLU A 146 -4.46 16.06 12.72
C GLU A 146 -4.05 14.64 12.31
N GLY A 147 -2.78 14.44 11.96
CA GLY A 147 -2.22 13.13 11.64
C GLY A 147 -2.34 12.14 12.80
N GLU A 148 -2.09 12.57 14.03
CA GLU A 148 -2.25 11.72 15.22
C GLU A 148 -3.72 11.32 15.44
N ILE A 149 -4.67 12.22 15.20
CA ILE A 149 -6.11 11.88 15.26
C ILE A 149 -6.42 10.73 14.29
N ILE A 150 -5.89 10.77 13.07
CA ILE A 150 -6.10 9.74 12.05
C ILE A 150 -5.41 8.43 12.43
N LEU A 151 -4.18 8.46 12.94
CA LEU A 151 -3.47 7.26 13.40
C LEU A 151 -4.24 6.56 14.53
N ARG A 152 -4.71 7.30 15.53
CA ARG A 152 -5.50 6.74 16.64
C ARG A 152 -6.86 6.23 16.16
N ALA A 153 -7.49 6.88 15.18
CA ALA A 153 -8.73 6.39 14.59
C ALA A 153 -8.52 5.05 13.86
N ALA A 154 -7.43 4.93 13.11
CA ALA A 154 -7.04 3.68 12.46
C ALA A 154 -6.71 2.57 13.47
N ALA A 155 -6.02 2.90 14.56
CA ALA A 155 -5.75 1.97 15.66
C ALA A 155 -7.05 1.38 16.22
N ARG A 156 -8.03 2.23 16.55
CA ARG A 156 -9.33 1.79 17.08
C ARG A 156 -10.13 0.97 16.08
N ALA A 157 -10.09 1.34 14.80
CA ALA A 157 -10.73 0.57 13.74
C ALA A 157 -10.05 -0.81 13.57
N GLN A 158 -8.72 -0.89 13.63
CA GLN A 158 -7.97 -2.15 13.59
C GLN A 158 -8.33 -3.03 14.78
N ILE A 159 -8.33 -2.50 16.01
CA ILE A 159 -8.68 -3.27 17.21
C ILE A 159 -10.12 -3.81 17.14
N ALA A 160 -11.04 -3.02 16.60
CA ALA A 160 -12.45 -3.43 16.47
C ALA A 160 -12.68 -4.51 15.40
N THR A 161 -11.88 -4.52 14.33
CA THR A 161 -12.17 -5.32 13.11
C THR A 161 -11.11 -6.36 12.76
N ASP A 162 -9.94 -6.31 13.40
CA ASP A 162 -8.75 -7.12 13.10
C ASP A 162 -8.19 -6.92 11.67
N VAL A 163 -8.70 -5.94 10.91
CA VAL A 163 -8.18 -5.57 9.58
C VAL A 163 -6.86 -4.83 9.72
N PRO A 164 -5.78 -5.23 9.02
CA PRO A 164 -4.46 -4.65 9.23
C PRO A 164 -4.34 -3.21 8.74
N ILE A 165 -3.31 -2.52 9.25
CA ILE A 165 -2.97 -1.13 8.92
C ILE A 165 -1.77 -1.12 7.97
N SER A 166 -1.85 -0.35 6.88
CA SER A 166 -0.73 0.10 6.06
C SER A 166 -0.51 1.59 6.29
N THR A 167 0.75 2.02 6.39
CA THR A 167 1.09 3.43 6.56
C THR A 167 1.83 3.96 5.34
N HIS A 168 1.71 5.26 5.09
CA HIS A 168 2.64 6.05 4.28
C HIS A 168 3.59 6.74 5.26
N THR A 169 4.89 6.73 4.97
CA THR A 169 5.92 7.38 5.80
C THR A 169 6.90 8.20 4.98
N TRP A 170 7.63 9.09 5.66
CA TRP A 170 8.87 9.65 5.17
C TRP A 170 10.06 9.02 5.92
N ALA A 171 10.60 7.95 5.34
CA ALA A 171 11.69 7.17 5.94
C ALA A 171 12.97 7.97 6.23
N PRO A 172 13.39 8.98 5.42
CA PRO A 172 14.58 9.79 5.73
C PRO A 172 14.52 10.53 7.08
N GLU A 173 13.32 10.83 7.60
CA GLU A 173 13.13 11.44 8.94
C GLU A 173 12.63 10.45 9.98
N ARG A 174 12.68 9.14 9.70
CA ARG A 174 12.29 8.06 10.62
C ARG A 174 10.84 8.20 11.13
N VAL A 175 9.94 8.76 10.32
CA VAL A 175 8.53 9.01 10.72
C VAL A 175 7.79 7.72 11.12
N GLY A 176 8.23 6.57 10.61
CA GLY A 176 7.70 5.27 11.02
C GLY A 176 7.82 5.00 12.53
N GLU A 177 8.87 5.47 13.20
CA GLU A 177 9.02 5.32 14.67
C GLU A 177 7.92 6.04 15.43
N GLN A 178 7.53 7.23 14.98
CA GLN A 178 6.46 8.02 15.60
C GLN A 178 5.10 7.33 15.42
N GLN A 179 4.82 6.82 14.22
CA GLN A 179 3.60 6.05 13.94
C GLN A 179 3.52 4.78 14.80
N VAL A 180 4.61 4.01 14.87
CA VAL A 180 4.68 2.80 15.69
C VAL A 180 4.47 3.11 17.16
N ALA A 181 5.05 4.18 17.69
CA ALA A 181 4.83 4.59 19.08
C ALA A 181 3.36 4.92 19.38
N ILE A 182 2.66 5.57 18.45
CA ILE A 182 1.22 5.88 18.62
C ILE A 182 0.36 4.61 18.56
N PHE A 183 0.68 3.67 17.67
CA PHE A 183 -0.01 2.39 17.62
C PHE A 183 0.24 1.54 18.87
N GLU A 184 1.47 1.54 19.39
CA GLU A 184 1.83 0.88 20.65
C GLU A 184 1.07 1.50 21.84
N ASP A 185 0.93 2.84 21.87
CA ASP A 185 0.15 3.57 22.89
C ASP A 185 -1.37 3.26 22.84
N GLU A 186 -1.95 3.10 21.64
CA GLU A 186 -3.34 2.65 21.48
C GLU A 186 -3.53 1.14 21.70
N GLY A 187 -2.45 0.37 21.90
CA GLY A 187 -2.50 -1.06 22.17
C GLY A 187 -2.74 -1.94 20.93
N VAL A 188 -2.38 -1.46 19.75
CA VAL A 188 -2.43 -2.23 18.49
C VAL A 188 -1.39 -3.35 18.54
N ASP A 189 -1.77 -4.55 18.10
CA ASP A 189 -0.79 -5.59 17.80
C ASP A 189 0.06 -5.15 16.59
N LEU A 190 1.33 -4.82 16.84
CA LEU A 190 2.24 -4.34 15.80
C LEU A 190 2.45 -5.35 14.67
N ASN A 191 2.19 -6.65 14.87
CA ASN A 191 2.16 -7.65 13.80
C ASN A 191 1.03 -7.41 12.76
N ARG A 192 0.13 -6.47 13.03
CA ARG A 192 -0.93 -5.98 12.12
C ARG A 192 -0.59 -4.65 11.45
N VAL A 193 0.61 -4.11 11.67
CA VAL A 193 1.03 -2.82 11.12
C VAL A 193 2.10 -3.03 10.04
N TYR A 194 1.88 -2.40 8.89
CA TYR A 194 2.81 -2.32 7.78
C TYR A 194 3.30 -0.88 7.61
N VAL A 195 4.61 -0.66 7.79
CA VAL A 195 5.26 0.64 7.65
C VAL A 195 5.72 0.83 6.21
N GLY A 196 4.92 1.54 5.41
CA GLY A 196 5.20 1.73 3.98
C GLY A 196 6.33 2.73 3.71
N HIS A 197 6.81 2.73 2.47
CA HIS A 197 7.89 3.61 1.96
C HIS A 197 9.22 3.47 2.70
N SER A 198 9.41 2.34 3.38
CA SER A 198 10.60 2.05 4.16
C SER A 198 11.87 1.93 3.30
N ASN A 199 11.75 1.64 2.00
CA ASN A 199 12.90 1.66 1.09
C ASN A 199 13.28 3.05 0.56
N ASP A 200 12.66 4.14 1.01
CA ASP A 200 13.14 5.51 0.75
C ASP A 200 14.42 5.85 1.53
N THR A 201 14.88 4.98 2.43
CA THR A 201 16.17 5.06 3.11
C THR A 201 17.01 3.80 2.90
N THR A 202 18.33 3.92 3.07
CA THR A 202 19.28 2.80 3.10
C THR A 202 19.79 2.50 4.52
N ASP A 203 19.27 3.19 5.54
CA ASP A 203 19.58 2.98 6.95
C ASP A 203 18.96 1.66 7.44
N THR A 204 19.73 0.58 7.35
CA THR A 204 19.29 -0.75 7.80
C THR A 204 19.13 -0.84 9.32
N GLU A 205 19.80 0.01 10.11
CA GLU A 205 19.64 -0.01 11.57
C GLU A 205 18.25 0.49 11.97
N TYR A 206 17.79 1.58 11.35
CA TYR A 206 16.41 2.05 11.48
C TYR A 206 15.39 0.98 11.06
N LEU A 207 15.58 0.38 9.89
CA LEU A 207 14.64 -0.61 9.35
C LEU A 207 14.56 -1.87 10.22
N ILE A 208 15.71 -2.36 10.70
CA ILE A 208 15.76 -3.50 11.63
C ILE A 208 15.11 -3.12 12.98
N GLY A 209 15.35 -1.91 13.49
CA GLY A 209 14.70 -1.44 14.71
C GLY A 209 13.17 -1.44 14.63
N LEU A 210 12.60 -1.06 13.47
CA LEU A 210 11.16 -1.20 13.22
C LEU A 210 10.74 -2.68 13.22
N LEU A 211 11.44 -3.52 12.46
CA LEU A 211 11.15 -4.96 12.35
C LEU A 211 11.21 -5.68 13.72
N GLU A 212 12.13 -5.30 14.59
CA GLU A 212 12.26 -5.83 15.97
C GLU A 212 11.08 -5.46 16.85
N LYS A 213 10.35 -4.37 16.56
CA LYS A 213 9.08 -4.03 17.23
C LYS A 213 7.92 -4.95 16.78
N GLY A 214 8.10 -5.75 15.74
CA GLY A 214 7.11 -6.71 15.24
C GLY A 214 6.27 -6.21 14.08
N VAL A 215 6.53 -5.00 13.56
CA VAL A 215 5.85 -4.51 12.34
C VAL A 215 6.38 -5.21 11.09
N TRP A 216 5.58 -5.12 10.03
CA TRP A 216 6.03 -5.36 8.67
C TRP A 216 6.57 -4.07 8.08
N ILE A 217 7.55 -4.15 7.18
CA ILE A 217 7.99 -2.98 6.43
C ILE A 217 7.78 -3.16 4.93
N GLY A 218 7.37 -2.06 4.30
CA GLY A 218 7.15 -1.93 2.88
C GLY A 218 8.36 -1.42 2.15
N LEU A 219 8.97 -2.28 1.34
CA LEU A 219 9.97 -1.85 0.35
C LEU A 219 9.23 -1.58 -0.97
N ASP A 220 8.37 -0.57 -0.93
CA ASP A 220 7.23 -0.48 -1.83
C ASP A 220 7.23 0.69 -2.80
N ARG A 221 8.35 1.39 -2.96
CA ARG A 221 8.51 2.42 -3.99
C ARG A 221 9.54 2.03 -5.04
N TYR A 222 9.27 0.97 -5.80
CA TYR A 222 10.07 0.57 -6.96
C TYR A 222 9.50 1.11 -8.29
N PRO A 223 10.33 1.60 -9.23
CA PRO A 223 11.74 1.97 -9.07
C PRO A 223 11.97 3.16 -8.12
N GLY A 224 10.91 3.90 -7.78
CA GLY A 224 11.00 5.13 -7.00
C GLY A 224 11.70 6.25 -7.77
N ARG A 225 11.71 7.46 -7.20
CA ARG A 225 12.52 8.57 -7.72
C ARG A 225 13.80 8.68 -6.92
N LYS A 226 14.94 8.74 -7.62
CA LYS A 226 16.22 9.11 -7.01
C LYS A 226 16.21 10.60 -6.73
N THR A 227 16.51 10.97 -5.50
CA THR A 227 16.71 12.37 -5.09
C THR A 227 18.03 12.46 -4.30
N GLU A 228 18.37 13.64 -3.78
CA GLU A 228 19.48 13.76 -2.83
C GLU A 228 19.22 12.99 -1.52
N LEU A 229 17.95 12.74 -1.20
CA LEU A 229 17.51 12.14 0.07
C LEU A 229 17.06 10.67 -0.06
N THR A 230 16.84 10.18 -1.28
CA THR A 230 16.26 8.85 -1.54
C THR A 230 17.07 8.05 -2.56
N PRO A 231 17.26 6.74 -2.35
CA PRO A 231 18.02 5.89 -3.26
C PRO A 231 17.30 5.66 -4.59
N ASP A 232 18.08 5.29 -5.61
CA ASP A 232 17.55 4.68 -6.83
C ASP A 232 17.13 3.22 -6.60
N TRP A 233 16.55 2.60 -7.62
CA TRP A 233 16.04 1.23 -7.53
C TRP A 233 17.13 0.20 -7.22
N GLU A 234 18.39 0.43 -7.62
CA GLU A 234 19.51 -0.46 -7.28
C GLU A 234 19.84 -0.36 -5.79
N GLY A 235 19.99 0.85 -5.24
CA GLY A 235 20.20 1.06 -3.81
C GLY A 235 19.06 0.52 -2.95
N ARG A 236 17.81 0.62 -3.42
CA ARG A 236 16.64 -0.02 -2.79
C ARG A 236 16.78 -1.52 -2.76
N THR A 237 17.19 -2.12 -3.88
CA THR A 237 17.39 -3.58 -4.01
C THR A 237 18.54 -4.08 -3.14
N GLU A 238 19.63 -3.33 -3.04
CA GLU A 238 20.72 -3.65 -2.12
C GLU A 238 20.28 -3.57 -0.66
N THR A 239 19.41 -2.61 -0.32
CA THR A 239 18.83 -2.50 1.03
C THR A 239 17.92 -3.70 1.33
N ALA A 240 17.05 -4.09 0.39
CA ALA A 240 16.24 -5.31 0.51
C ALA A 240 17.12 -6.55 0.71
N TRP A 241 18.22 -6.67 -0.05
CA TRP A 241 19.16 -7.77 0.10
C TRP A 241 19.83 -7.80 1.49
N LYS A 242 20.29 -6.66 2.02
CA LYS A 242 20.87 -6.59 3.37
C LYS A 242 19.89 -7.06 4.45
N LEU A 243 18.60 -6.73 4.32
CA LEU A 243 17.55 -7.20 5.23
C LEU A 243 17.33 -8.71 5.11
N ILE A 244 17.34 -9.26 3.88
CA ILE A 244 17.29 -10.71 3.65
C ILE A 244 18.49 -11.41 4.30
N GLN A 245 19.71 -10.89 4.11
CA GLN A 245 20.93 -11.45 4.73
C GLN A 245 20.88 -11.40 6.27
N ALA A 246 20.24 -10.38 6.82
CA ALA A 246 20.02 -10.25 8.26
C ALA A 246 18.88 -11.15 8.80
N GLY A 247 18.23 -11.97 7.94
CA GLY A 247 17.21 -12.94 8.35
C GLY A 247 15.77 -12.42 8.30
N TRP A 248 15.53 -11.23 7.72
CA TRP A 248 14.22 -10.59 7.72
C TRP A 248 13.37 -10.86 6.47
N SER A 249 13.72 -11.85 5.64
CA SER A 249 12.96 -12.16 4.40
C SER A 249 11.49 -12.52 4.66
N ARG A 250 11.16 -12.97 5.88
CA ARG A 250 9.79 -13.30 6.32
C ARG A 250 9.01 -12.11 6.91
N ARG A 251 9.55 -10.89 6.82
CA ARG A 251 8.94 -9.66 7.38
C ARG A 251 8.94 -8.43 6.48
N ILE A 252 9.42 -8.58 5.26
CA ILE A 252 9.40 -7.50 4.27
C ILE A 252 8.44 -7.88 3.13
N MET A 253 7.74 -6.88 2.59
CA MET A 253 6.95 -7.03 1.37
C MET A 253 7.30 -5.90 0.40
N LEU A 254 7.11 -6.16 -0.89
CA LEU A 254 7.54 -5.28 -1.97
C LEU A 254 6.34 -4.85 -2.84
N GLY A 255 6.43 -3.63 -3.35
CA GLY A 255 5.46 -3.00 -4.22
C GLY A 255 6.12 -1.85 -5.00
N HIS A 256 5.33 -1.18 -5.83
CA HIS A 256 5.84 -0.12 -6.69
C HIS A 256 5.37 1.28 -6.27
N ASP A 257 4.26 1.38 -5.54
CA ASP A 257 3.53 2.65 -5.38
C ASP A 257 3.12 3.16 -6.78
N TRP A 258 2.71 2.24 -7.66
CA TRP A 258 2.36 2.54 -9.04
C TRP A 258 0.85 2.71 -9.20
N SER A 259 0.42 3.82 -9.82
CA SER A 259 -0.89 4.04 -10.42
C SER A 259 -0.84 3.98 -11.95
N VAL A 260 -1.89 3.45 -12.58
CA VAL A 260 -2.08 3.55 -14.04
C VAL A 260 -2.40 4.99 -14.46
N THR A 261 -3.10 5.73 -13.60
CA THR A 261 -3.41 7.15 -13.82
C THR A 261 -3.13 7.96 -12.57
N LEU A 262 -2.40 9.06 -12.74
CA LEU A 262 -2.05 9.99 -11.67
C LEU A 262 -2.57 11.39 -12.04
N SER A 263 -3.88 11.60 -11.86
CA SER A 263 -4.58 12.83 -12.32
C SER A 263 -4.14 14.10 -11.59
N ILE A 264 -3.48 13.97 -10.44
CA ILE A 264 -2.85 15.11 -9.74
C ILE A 264 -1.54 15.59 -10.40
N ALA A 265 -1.00 14.85 -11.38
CA ALA A 265 0.21 15.20 -12.11
C ALA A 265 -0.11 15.72 -13.52
N SER A 266 0.69 16.67 -14.02
CA SER A 266 0.57 17.15 -15.40
C SER A 266 0.78 16.02 -16.40
N GLN A 267 0.28 16.18 -17.63
CA GLN A 267 0.47 15.20 -18.70
C GLN A 267 1.96 14.90 -18.94
N GLU A 268 2.82 15.93 -18.90
CA GLU A 268 4.26 15.77 -19.02
C GLU A 268 4.86 14.93 -17.89
N MET A 269 4.45 15.18 -16.63
CA MET A 269 4.92 14.40 -15.48
C MET A 269 4.46 12.95 -15.54
N GLN A 270 3.26 12.69 -16.08
CA GLN A 270 2.76 11.34 -16.31
C GLN A 270 3.59 10.62 -17.39
N GLU A 271 3.86 11.28 -18.52
CA GLU A 271 4.71 10.73 -19.59
C GLU A 271 6.14 10.41 -19.07
N GLN A 272 6.77 11.34 -18.35
CA GLN A 272 8.08 11.10 -17.72
C GLN A 272 8.05 9.90 -16.76
N ARG A 273 6.95 9.72 -16.02
CA ARG A 273 6.77 8.59 -15.11
C ARG A 273 6.66 7.27 -15.87
N HIS A 274 5.95 7.22 -16.99
CA HIS A 274 5.88 6.05 -17.87
C HIS A 274 7.23 5.74 -18.52
N GLN A 275 7.99 6.75 -18.94
CA GLN A 275 9.35 6.55 -19.46
C GLN A 275 10.32 6.03 -18.40
N HIS A 276 10.15 6.47 -17.15
CA HIS A 276 10.97 6.00 -16.01
C HIS A 276 10.63 4.58 -15.56
N ASN A 277 9.36 4.17 -15.66
CA ASN A 277 8.92 2.81 -15.42
C ASN A 277 8.04 2.29 -16.56
N PRO A 278 8.66 1.86 -17.69
CA PRO A 278 7.91 1.33 -18.82
C PRO A 278 7.29 -0.05 -18.54
N ASP A 279 7.73 -0.74 -17.48
CA ASP A 279 7.22 -2.04 -17.09
C ASP A 279 5.98 -1.96 -16.18
N GLY A 280 5.64 -0.77 -15.65
CA GLY A 280 4.49 -0.59 -14.75
C GLY A 280 4.54 -1.56 -13.56
N TYR A 281 3.51 -2.39 -13.41
CA TYR A 281 3.41 -3.43 -12.37
C TYR A 281 4.40 -4.61 -12.54
N LEU A 282 5.11 -4.68 -13.67
CA LEU A 282 6.07 -5.74 -13.97
C LEU A 282 7.52 -5.35 -13.66
N PHE A 283 7.77 -4.14 -13.18
CA PHE A 283 9.14 -3.70 -12.90
C PHE A 283 9.82 -4.62 -11.87
N ILE A 284 9.12 -4.99 -10.79
CA ILE A 284 9.66 -5.90 -9.79
C ILE A 284 10.00 -7.26 -10.40
N THR A 285 9.10 -7.86 -11.17
CA THR A 285 9.32 -9.21 -11.73
C THR A 285 10.41 -9.21 -12.80
N ARG A 286 10.50 -8.16 -13.60
CA ARG A 286 11.47 -8.06 -14.72
C ARG A 286 12.83 -7.51 -14.32
N ARG A 287 12.92 -6.74 -13.23
CA ARG A 287 14.17 -6.04 -12.82
C ARG A 287 14.61 -6.39 -11.41
N VAL A 288 13.73 -6.21 -10.42
CA VAL A 288 14.11 -6.32 -9.00
C VAL A 288 14.37 -7.77 -8.60
N ILE A 289 13.49 -8.71 -8.96
CA ILE A 289 13.66 -10.13 -8.64
C ILE A 289 14.94 -10.68 -9.27
N PRO A 290 15.22 -10.51 -10.59
CA PRO A 290 16.50 -10.92 -11.17
C PRO A 290 17.71 -10.33 -10.44
N ARG A 291 17.66 -9.04 -10.08
CA ARG A 291 18.75 -8.39 -9.35
C ARG A 291 18.95 -8.98 -7.93
N LEU A 292 17.86 -9.28 -7.21
CA LEU A 292 17.94 -9.97 -5.92
C LEU A 292 18.57 -11.36 -6.07
N LYS A 293 18.26 -12.10 -7.14
CA LYS A 293 18.89 -13.41 -7.45
C LYS A 293 20.39 -13.27 -7.69
N GLU A 294 20.81 -12.29 -8.47
CA GLU A 294 22.23 -11.99 -8.70
C GLU A 294 22.98 -11.69 -7.40
N LEU A 295 22.33 -11.01 -6.45
CA LEU A 295 22.88 -10.70 -5.13
C LEU A 295 22.92 -11.92 -4.20
N GLY A 296 22.14 -12.96 -4.48
CA GLY A 296 22.15 -14.24 -3.75
C GLY A 296 20.83 -14.62 -3.08
N ALA A 297 19.73 -13.92 -3.33
CA ALA A 297 18.42 -14.28 -2.77
C ALA A 297 17.94 -15.64 -3.32
N THR A 298 17.42 -16.49 -2.43
CA THR A 298 16.92 -17.83 -2.80
C THR A 298 15.50 -17.75 -3.38
N ASP A 299 15.00 -18.85 -3.97
CA ASP A 299 13.58 -18.95 -4.36
C ASP A 299 12.66 -18.90 -3.14
N GLU A 300 13.12 -19.40 -1.99
CA GLU A 300 12.39 -19.29 -0.73
C GLU A 300 12.26 -17.83 -0.28
N ASP A 301 13.31 -17.01 -0.40
CA ASP A 301 13.24 -15.58 -0.05
C ASP A 301 12.22 -14.84 -0.91
N VAL A 302 12.22 -15.10 -2.23
CA VAL A 302 11.24 -14.51 -3.15
C VAL A 302 9.83 -15.00 -2.82
N ASN A 303 9.65 -16.29 -2.54
CA ASN A 303 8.34 -16.83 -2.15
C ASN A 303 7.84 -16.23 -0.83
N ASN A 304 8.73 -16.07 0.15
CA ASN A 304 8.39 -15.41 1.41
C ASN A 304 7.86 -14.00 1.11
N ILE A 305 8.61 -13.18 0.37
CA ILE A 305 8.28 -11.78 0.11
C ILE A 305 6.93 -11.60 -0.61
N PHE A 306 6.67 -12.38 -1.65
CA PHE A 306 5.54 -12.12 -2.56
C PHE A 306 4.34 -13.03 -2.37
N VAL A 307 4.47 -14.13 -1.63
CA VAL A 307 3.38 -15.11 -1.45
C VAL A 307 3.08 -15.33 0.04
N ASP A 308 4.09 -15.75 0.82
CA ASP A 308 3.83 -16.16 2.20
C ASP A 308 3.66 -14.96 3.14
N ASN A 309 4.38 -13.86 2.94
CA ASN A 309 4.32 -12.67 3.80
C ASN A 309 2.98 -11.94 3.66
N PRO A 310 2.48 -11.63 2.44
CA PRO A 310 1.14 -11.04 2.27
C PRO A 310 0.05 -11.90 2.95
N ARG A 311 0.14 -13.23 2.79
CA ARG A 311 -0.75 -14.16 3.47
C ARG A 311 -0.63 -14.08 4.99
N ARG A 312 0.58 -14.17 5.55
CA ARG A 312 0.82 -14.11 7.00
C ARG A 312 0.34 -12.78 7.60
N PHE A 313 0.57 -11.68 6.90
CA PHE A 313 0.14 -10.34 7.29
C PHE A 313 -1.38 -10.26 7.45
N PHE A 314 -2.13 -10.67 6.44
CA PHE A 314 -3.59 -10.72 6.52
C PHE A 314 -4.11 -11.75 7.52
N GLU A 315 -3.41 -12.87 7.71
CA GLU A 315 -3.76 -13.89 8.71
C GLU A 315 -3.37 -13.53 10.15
N GLY A 316 -2.57 -12.48 10.37
CA GLY A 316 -2.09 -12.09 11.70
C GLY A 316 -1.08 -13.06 12.28
N ARG A 317 -0.35 -13.77 11.43
CA ARG A 317 0.62 -14.80 11.84
C ARG A 317 2.01 -14.21 11.90
N GLN A 318 2.82 -14.77 12.80
CA GLN A 318 4.23 -14.38 12.91
C GLN A 318 5.13 -15.01 11.85
#